data_AF-A0A0J8SMF0-F1
#
_entry.id   AF-A0A0J8SMF0-F1
#
_cell.length_a   1.000
_cell.length_b   1.000
_cell.length_c   1.000
_cell.angle_alpha   90.00
_cell.angle_beta   90.00
_cell.angle_gamma   90.00
#
_symmetry.space_group_name_H-M   'P 1'
#
loop_
_entity.id
_entity.type
_entity.pdbx_description
1 polymer ?
#
loop_
_entity_poly.entity_id
_entity_poly.type
_entity_poly.pdbx_seq_one_letter_code
_entity_poly.pdbx_strand_id
1 'polypeptide(L)'
;MKKTCLSLMLLTLTTWAMAADINKNTQTAAQASAVANTFRIVTRPEIMGLWGMEIPTNRKCVEYYNFKSDNNVIIKSGDEWSSGIYDYQLPQDTTAQVPALILQVKYDNNQKDCSGNQEDQSGEVSQYFVKWQNPHTINFCATEKAEQCFATLRRILP
;
A
#
# COMPACT_ATOMS: atom_id res chain seq x y z
N MET A 1 -21.41 28.16 83.25
CA MET A 1 -21.16 29.60 83.45
C MET A 1 -19.65 29.83 83.51
N LYS A 2 -19.17 30.95 82.95
CA LYS A 2 -17.77 31.47 82.97
C LYS A 2 -16.91 30.96 81.80
N LYS A 3 -16.06 31.75 81.14
CA LYS A 3 -15.73 33.18 81.18
C LYS A 3 -14.92 33.45 79.89
N THR A 4 -15.13 34.61 79.28
CA THR A 4 -14.25 35.21 78.27
C THR A 4 -12.86 35.49 78.86
N CYS A 5 -11.81 35.38 78.04
CA CYS A 5 -10.64 36.25 78.15
C CYS A 5 -9.93 36.41 76.79
N LEU A 6 -9.63 37.67 76.53
CA LEU A 6 -9.07 38.30 75.35
C LEU A 6 -7.59 38.64 75.63
N SER A 7 -6.81 38.85 74.55
CA SER A 7 -5.46 39.46 74.53
C SER A 7 -4.31 38.54 75.01
N LEU A 8 -3.11 38.58 74.44
CA LEU A 8 -2.35 39.75 73.99
C LEU A 8 -1.29 39.38 72.93
N MET A 9 -1.11 40.33 72.01
CA MET A 9 -0.10 40.54 70.97
C MET A 9 1.35 40.41 71.46
N LEU A 10 2.29 39.92 70.62
CA LEU A 10 3.59 40.57 70.38
C LEU A 10 4.38 39.96 69.20
N LEU A 11 4.88 40.87 68.34
CA LEU A 11 5.81 40.65 67.24
C LEU A 11 7.17 40.08 67.73
N THR A 12 7.86 39.33 66.87
CA THR A 12 9.20 39.72 66.38
C THR A 12 9.61 38.92 65.15
N LEU A 13 10.11 39.66 64.15
CA LEU A 13 10.87 39.15 63.02
C LEU A 13 12.28 38.76 63.48
N THR A 14 12.75 37.57 63.10
CA THR A 14 14.18 37.38 62.81
C THR A 14 14.32 36.47 61.60
N THR A 15 14.88 37.04 60.54
CA THR A 15 15.42 36.34 59.38
C THR A 15 16.75 35.71 59.76
N TRP A 16 16.85 34.39 59.65
CA TRP A 16 18.12 33.70 59.44
C TRP A 16 18.01 32.99 58.10
N ALA A 17 18.78 33.48 57.13
CA ALA A 17 19.08 32.78 55.90
C ALA A 17 20.29 31.84 56.11
N MET A 18 20.49 30.96 55.13
CA MET A 18 21.55 29.96 54.94
C MET A 18 21.23 28.58 55.55
N ALA A 19 21.32 27.45 54.86
CA ALA A 19 21.74 27.15 53.50
C ALA A 19 21.17 25.77 53.08
N ALA A 20 21.30 25.48 51.78
CA ALA A 20 21.00 24.23 51.06
C ALA A 20 21.39 22.94 51.82
N ASP A 21 20.84 21.76 51.58
CA ASP A 21 20.47 21.10 50.33
C ASP A 21 19.57 19.90 50.69
N ILE A 22 18.48 19.66 49.96
CA ILE A 22 18.21 18.43 49.19
C ILE A 22 17.09 18.82 48.23
N ASN A 23 17.48 19.05 46.99
CA ASN A 23 16.58 19.33 45.89
C ASN A 23 15.65 18.11 45.70
N LYS A 24 14.49 18.09 46.38
CA LYS A 24 13.35 17.27 45.97
C LYS A 24 12.83 17.88 44.67
N ASN A 25 13.56 17.56 43.60
CA ASN A 25 13.09 17.77 42.25
C ASN A 25 11.92 16.81 42.06
N THR A 26 10.74 17.28 42.47
CA THR A 26 9.47 16.69 42.08
C THR A 26 9.35 17.04 40.60
N GLN A 27 10.08 16.31 39.77
CA GLN A 27 9.81 16.22 38.35
C GLN A 27 8.47 15.51 38.26
N THR A 28 7.38 16.27 38.27
CA THR A 28 6.24 15.96 37.43
C THR A 28 6.77 15.90 36.00
N ALA A 29 7.35 14.75 35.64
CA ALA A 29 7.52 14.38 34.27
C ALA A 29 6.11 14.35 33.70
N ALA A 30 5.76 15.41 32.97
CA ALA A 30 4.69 15.33 32.01
C ALA A 30 5.01 14.09 31.16
N GLN A 31 4.23 13.02 31.35
CA GLN A 31 4.20 11.93 30.41
C GLN A 31 3.75 12.57 29.10
N ALA A 32 4.73 12.97 28.27
CA ALA A 32 4.50 13.18 26.88
C ALA A 32 3.93 11.85 26.39
N SER A 33 2.62 11.83 26.17
CA SER A 33 1.94 10.73 25.50
C SER A 33 2.72 10.48 24.23
N ALA A 34 3.54 9.42 24.23
CA ALA A 34 4.19 8.96 23.03
C ALA A 34 3.05 8.56 22.10
N VAL A 35 2.71 9.46 21.18
CA VAL A 35 1.82 9.14 20.07
C VAL A 35 2.50 7.97 19.38
N ALA A 36 1.96 6.77 19.59
CA ALA A 36 2.49 5.57 18.97
C ALA A 36 2.49 5.84 17.47
N ASN A 37 3.68 5.90 16.87
CA ASN A 37 3.84 6.01 15.43
C ASN A 37 3.23 4.75 14.79
N THR A 38 1.96 4.81 14.42
CA THR A 38 1.24 3.71 13.75
C THR A 38 1.53 3.68 12.25
N PHE A 39 2.71 4.13 11.82
CA PHE A 39 3.13 4.01 10.43
C PHE A 39 3.31 2.52 10.11
N ARG A 40 2.39 2.01 9.28
CA ARG A 40 2.57 0.73 8.63
C ARG A 40 3.29 0.97 7.32
N ILE A 41 4.58 0.63 7.29
CA ILE A 41 5.31 0.46 6.04
C ILE A 41 4.80 -0.85 5.42
N VAL A 42 3.87 -0.73 4.47
CA VAL A 42 3.44 -1.86 3.65
C VAL A 42 4.27 -1.84 2.40
N THR A 43 5.18 -2.78 2.26
CA THR A 43 5.80 -3.08 0.96
C THR A 43 4.69 -3.68 0.09
N ARG A 44 4.25 -2.97 -0.96
CA ARG A 44 3.31 -3.56 -1.93
C ARG A 44 4.02 -4.76 -2.57
N PRO A 45 3.34 -5.90 -2.78
CA PRO A 45 3.76 -6.83 -3.81
C PRO A 45 3.71 -6.04 -5.11
N GLU A 46 4.87 -5.58 -5.57
CA GLU A 46 4.94 -4.79 -6.78
C GLU A 46 4.65 -5.75 -7.93
N ILE A 47 3.43 -5.67 -8.45
CA ILE A 47 3.09 -6.21 -9.76
C ILE A 47 3.93 -5.55 -10.85
N MET A 48 4.65 -4.47 -10.53
CA MET A 48 5.68 -3.89 -11.36
C MET A 48 6.67 -4.91 -11.90
N GLY A 49 7.26 -4.54 -13.02
CA GLY A 49 8.21 -5.35 -13.76
C GLY A 49 7.61 -5.84 -15.07
N LEU A 50 8.43 -6.59 -15.78
CA LEU A 50 8.07 -7.18 -17.06
C LEU A 50 7.55 -8.60 -16.84
N TRP A 51 6.37 -8.89 -17.36
CA TRP A 51 5.71 -10.18 -17.29
C TRP A 51 5.41 -10.70 -18.68
N GLY A 52 5.58 -12.00 -18.89
CA GLY A 52 5.20 -12.69 -20.13
C GLY A 52 4.02 -13.64 -19.87
N MET A 53 2.98 -13.52 -20.68
CA MET A 53 1.82 -14.40 -20.74
C MET A 53 1.92 -15.28 -22.00
N GLU A 54 2.04 -16.59 -21.84
CA GLU A 54 1.89 -17.49 -22.97
C GLU A 54 0.41 -17.62 -23.34
N ILE A 55 0.07 -17.39 -24.62
CA ILE A 55 -1.31 -17.55 -25.09
C ILE A 55 -1.68 -19.04 -25.04
N PRO A 56 -2.72 -19.45 -24.28
CA PRO A 56 -3.05 -20.87 -24.10
C PRO A 56 -3.30 -21.61 -25.42
N THR A 57 -3.91 -20.93 -26.40
CA THR A 57 -4.25 -21.45 -27.73
C THR A 57 -3.11 -21.33 -28.73
N ASN A 58 -2.12 -20.46 -28.49
CA ASN A 58 -0.99 -20.19 -29.37
C ASN A 58 0.30 -19.98 -28.56
N ARG A 59 0.87 -21.08 -28.04
CA ARG A 59 2.10 -21.07 -27.21
C ARG A 59 3.37 -20.56 -27.92
N LYS A 60 3.28 -20.16 -29.20
CA LYS A 60 4.39 -19.57 -29.95
C LYS A 60 4.48 -18.05 -29.76
N CYS A 61 3.42 -17.42 -29.25
CA CYS A 61 3.39 -15.99 -28.98
C CYS A 61 3.31 -15.76 -27.46
N VAL A 62 4.09 -14.80 -26.98
CA VAL A 62 4.06 -14.33 -25.60
C VAL A 62 3.58 -12.89 -25.64
N GLU A 63 2.52 -12.62 -24.90
CA GLU A 63 2.07 -11.26 -24.65
C GLU A 63 2.81 -10.70 -23.43
N TYR A 64 3.36 -9.51 -23.58
CA TYR A 64 4.18 -8.89 -22.55
C TYR A 64 3.45 -7.75 -21.87
N TYR A 65 3.53 -7.71 -20.55
CA TYR A 65 3.01 -6.62 -19.71
C TYR A 65 4.17 -5.99 -18.95
N ASN A 66 4.44 -4.72 -19.18
CA ASN A 66 5.44 -3.95 -18.45
C ASN A 66 4.76 -2.95 -17.53
N PHE A 67 4.55 -3.34 -16.27
CA PHE A 67 3.96 -2.50 -15.23
C PHE A 67 5.03 -1.59 -14.63
N LYS A 68 4.88 -0.28 -14.81
CA LYS A 68 5.84 0.73 -14.34
C LYS A 68 5.46 1.31 -12.98
N SER A 69 6.41 1.99 -12.33
CA SER A 69 6.24 2.60 -11.00
C SER A 69 5.33 3.81 -10.95
N ASP A 70 5.08 4.43 -12.08
CA ASP A 70 4.25 5.62 -12.24
C ASP A 70 2.82 5.26 -12.68
N ASN A 71 2.38 4.03 -12.39
CA ASN A 71 1.07 3.50 -12.78
C ASN A 71 0.85 3.38 -14.31
N ASN A 72 1.88 3.55 -15.14
CA ASN A 72 1.78 3.27 -16.57
C ASN A 72 2.00 1.78 -16.86
N VAL A 73 1.36 1.28 -17.92
CA VAL A 73 1.60 -0.07 -18.46
C VAL A 73 1.88 0.02 -19.96
N ILE A 74 2.83 -0.78 -20.42
CA ILE A 74 3.02 -1.06 -21.85
C ILE A 74 2.69 -2.53 -22.08
N ILE A 75 1.82 -2.81 -23.04
CA ILE A 75 1.42 -4.16 -23.41
C ILE A 75 1.89 -4.41 -24.84
N LYS A 76 2.44 -5.60 -25.11
CA LYS A 76 2.83 -6.02 -26.46
C LYS A 76 2.28 -7.41 -26.74
N SER A 77 1.46 -7.54 -27.77
CA SER A 77 0.87 -8.80 -28.24
C SER A 77 1.11 -8.92 -29.74
N GLY A 78 2.00 -9.82 -30.19
CA GLY A 78 2.36 -9.89 -31.61
C GLY A 78 2.94 -8.56 -32.15
N ASP A 79 2.32 -8.02 -33.19
CA ASP A 79 2.67 -6.72 -33.79
C ASP A 79 1.96 -5.55 -33.10
N GLU A 80 0.91 -5.85 -32.32
CA GLU A 80 0.20 -4.90 -31.49
C GLU A 80 1.04 -4.46 -30.29
N TRP A 81 0.99 -3.16 -30.00
CA TRP A 81 1.42 -2.62 -28.73
C TRP A 81 0.47 -1.52 -28.29
N SER A 82 0.18 -1.52 -27.01
CA SER A 82 -0.67 -0.53 -26.38
C SER A 82 0.02 0.08 -25.17
N SER A 83 -0.41 1.29 -24.83
CA SER A 83 0.01 1.97 -23.61
C SER A 83 -1.23 2.35 -22.80
N GLY A 84 -1.11 2.27 -21.49
CA GLY A 84 -2.23 2.48 -20.60
C GLY A 84 -1.80 2.89 -19.20
N ILE A 85 -2.79 2.95 -18.33
CA ILE A 85 -2.59 3.10 -16.88
C ILE A 85 -3.16 1.88 -16.17
N TYR A 86 -2.65 1.60 -14.98
CA TYR A 86 -3.16 0.55 -14.12
C TYR A 86 -3.32 0.98 -12.67
N ASP A 87 -4.31 0.41 -12.01
CA ASP A 87 -4.47 0.45 -10.56
C ASP A 87 -4.43 -0.97 -9.99
N TYR A 88 -3.64 -1.16 -8.94
CA TYR A 88 -3.44 -2.44 -8.28
C TYR A 88 -3.86 -2.34 -6.83
N GLN A 89 -4.99 -2.96 -6.51
CA GLN A 89 -5.70 -2.82 -5.25
C GLN A 89 -5.56 -4.10 -4.42
N LEU A 90 -5.04 -3.96 -3.20
CA LEU A 90 -4.99 -5.06 -2.25
C LEU A 90 -6.36 -5.20 -1.55
N PRO A 91 -6.86 -6.43 -1.33
CA PRO A 91 -8.11 -6.64 -0.63
C PRO A 91 -7.95 -6.32 0.86
N GLN A 92 -9.06 -6.02 1.54
CA GLN A 92 -9.06 -5.83 2.99
C GLN A 92 -8.78 -7.15 3.73
N ASP A 93 -9.35 -8.25 3.24
CA ASP A 93 -9.12 -9.60 3.76
C ASP A 93 -8.39 -10.47 2.73
N THR A 94 -7.08 -10.59 2.92
CA THR A 94 -6.19 -11.41 2.08
C THR A 94 -6.40 -12.91 2.24
N THR A 95 -7.23 -13.37 3.20
CA THR A 95 -7.57 -14.79 3.36
C THR A 95 -8.76 -15.21 2.51
N ALA A 96 -9.61 -14.25 2.13
CA ALA A 96 -10.85 -14.49 1.37
C ALA A 96 -10.76 -14.04 -0.10
N GLN A 97 -9.97 -13.01 -0.39
CA GLN A 97 -9.89 -12.38 -1.70
C GLN A 97 -8.44 -12.20 -2.16
N VAL A 98 -8.25 -12.13 -3.47
CA VAL A 98 -6.97 -11.77 -4.09
C VAL A 98 -6.98 -10.32 -4.60
N PRO A 99 -5.82 -9.69 -4.81
CA PRO A 99 -5.72 -8.33 -5.36
C PRO A 99 -6.45 -8.15 -6.69
N ALA A 100 -7.04 -6.97 -6.89
CA ALA A 100 -7.62 -6.55 -8.16
C ALA A 100 -6.61 -5.71 -8.95
N LEU A 101 -6.58 -5.92 -10.27
CA LEU A 101 -5.82 -5.15 -11.24
C LEU A 101 -6.81 -4.55 -12.23
N ILE A 102 -6.86 -3.22 -12.31
CA ILE A 102 -7.68 -2.49 -13.27
C ILE A 102 -6.75 -1.88 -14.28
N LEU A 103 -6.96 -2.17 -15.57
CA LEU A 103 -6.21 -1.63 -16.69
C LEU A 103 -7.11 -0.71 -17.50
N GLN A 104 -6.56 0.42 -17.92
CA GLN A 104 -7.19 1.26 -18.94
C GLN A 104 -6.20 1.51 -20.07
N VAL A 105 -6.56 1.07 -21.28
CA VAL A 105 -5.80 1.35 -22.49
C VAL A 105 -6.01 2.81 -22.88
N LYS A 106 -4.90 3.54 -23.07
CA LYS A 106 -4.90 4.96 -23.48
C LYS A 106 -4.59 5.13 -24.96
N TYR A 107 -3.78 4.24 -25.52
CA TYR A 107 -3.40 4.24 -26.92
C TYR A 107 -3.16 2.81 -27.37
N ASP A 108 -3.58 2.51 -28.59
CA ASP A 108 -3.32 1.27 -29.32
C ASP A 108 -2.81 1.59 -30.73
N ASN A 109 -1.87 0.80 -31.25
CA ASN A 109 -1.34 0.97 -32.60
C ASN A 109 -2.16 0.28 -33.71
N ASN A 110 -3.24 -0.41 -33.33
CA ASN A 110 -4.20 -1.15 -34.13
C ASN A 110 -3.53 -2.11 -35.12
N GLN A 111 -2.60 -2.92 -34.61
CA GLN A 111 -1.93 -4.00 -35.35
C GLN A 111 -2.48 -5.35 -34.92
N LYS A 112 -1.92 -6.44 -35.44
CA LYS A 112 -2.38 -7.79 -35.08
C LYS A 112 -1.82 -8.24 -33.74
N ASP A 113 -2.70 -8.72 -32.87
CA ASP A 113 -2.38 -9.34 -31.60
C ASP A 113 -1.77 -10.75 -31.77
N CYS A 114 -1.41 -11.40 -30.66
CA CYS A 114 -0.93 -12.79 -30.68
C CYS A 114 -1.95 -13.83 -31.20
N SER A 115 -3.23 -13.48 -31.23
CA SER A 115 -4.33 -14.30 -31.76
C SER A 115 -4.56 -14.07 -33.26
N GLY A 116 -3.93 -13.04 -33.84
CA GLY A 116 -4.10 -12.62 -35.23
C GLY A 116 -5.28 -11.66 -35.46
N ASN A 117 -5.95 -11.22 -34.40
CA ASN A 117 -7.02 -10.24 -34.43
C ASN A 117 -6.42 -8.84 -34.55
N GLN A 118 -7.15 -7.92 -35.17
CA GLN A 118 -6.76 -6.51 -35.29
C GLN A 118 -7.96 -5.67 -34.88
N GLU A 119 -7.94 -5.16 -33.67
CA GLU A 119 -9.02 -4.39 -33.06
C GLU A 119 -8.42 -3.21 -32.28
N ASP A 120 -9.00 -2.01 -32.42
CA ASP A 120 -8.55 -0.87 -31.63
C ASP A 120 -9.12 -0.95 -30.22
N GLN A 121 -8.25 -1.23 -29.25
CA GLN A 121 -8.61 -1.34 -27.83
C GLN A 121 -8.51 0.00 -27.08
N SER A 122 -8.30 1.13 -27.77
CA SER A 122 -8.19 2.44 -27.14
C SER A 122 -9.42 2.79 -26.31
N GLY A 123 -9.20 3.09 -25.02
CA GLY A 123 -10.27 3.41 -24.08
C GLY A 123 -10.88 2.20 -23.37
N GLU A 124 -10.50 0.98 -23.74
CA GLU A 124 -10.95 -0.23 -23.04
C GLU A 124 -10.52 -0.19 -21.57
N VAL A 125 -11.43 -0.62 -20.70
CA VAL A 125 -11.17 -0.83 -19.27
C VAL A 125 -11.39 -2.31 -18.96
N SER A 126 -10.34 -2.94 -18.45
CA SER A 126 -10.33 -4.36 -18.09
C SER A 126 -10.02 -4.52 -16.60
N GLN A 127 -10.68 -5.47 -15.93
CA GLN A 127 -10.41 -5.81 -14.54
C GLN A 127 -10.06 -7.30 -14.40
N TYR A 128 -8.96 -7.57 -13.72
CA TYR A 128 -8.49 -8.92 -13.41
C TYR A 128 -8.24 -9.07 -11.91
N PHE A 129 -8.27 -10.31 -11.44
CA PHE A 129 -7.88 -10.67 -10.09
C PHE A 129 -6.57 -11.46 -10.12
N VAL A 130 -5.59 -11.01 -9.33
CA VAL A 130 -4.20 -11.46 -9.43
C VAL A 130 -3.90 -12.46 -8.33
N LYS A 131 -3.87 -13.75 -8.68
CA LYS A 131 -3.46 -14.82 -7.76
C LYS A 131 -1.96 -15.04 -7.88
N TRP A 132 -1.23 -14.78 -6.80
CA TRP A 132 0.20 -15.07 -6.71
C TRP A 132 0.43 -16.55 -6.42
N GLN A 133 1.25 -17.20 -7.24
CA GLN A 133 1.73 -18.56 -6.98
C GLN A 133 3.07 -18.53 -6.24
N ASN A 134 3.93 -17.58 -6.61
CA ASN A 134 5.23 -17.28 -6.02
C ASN A 134 5.69 -15.90 -6.56
N PRO A 135 6.85 -15.35 -6.13
CA PRO A 135 7.29 -14.02 -6.57
C PRO A 135 7.49 -13.82 -8.08
N HIS A 136 7.58 -14.91 -8.85
CA HIS A 136 7.86 -14.90 -10.28
C HIS A 136 6.69 -15.43 -11.13
N THR A 137 5.56 -15.74 -10.52
CA THR A 137 4.43 -16.36 -11.23
C THR A 137 3.11 -15.89 -10.64
N ILE A 138 2.28 -15.31 -11.49
CA ILE A 138 0.92 -14.87 -11.17
C ILE A 138 -0.08 -15.49 -12.15
N ASN A 139 -1.34 -15.55 -11.73
CA ASN A 139 -2.46 -15.87 -12.57
C ASN A 139 -3.43 -14.69 -12.63
N PHE A 140 -3.94 -14.40 -13.82
CA PHE A 140 -5.12 -13.56 -13.96
C PHE A 140 -6.36 -14.43 -13.88
N CYS A 141 -7.30 -13.99 -13.05
CA CYS A 141 -8.53 -14.67 -12.72
C CYS A 141 -9.73 -13.73 -12.90
N ALA A 142 -10.88 -14.32 -13.21
CA ALA A 142 -12.12 -13.59 -13.47
C ALA A 142 -12.86 -13.16 -12.19
N THR A 143 -12.52 -13.75 -11.04
CA THR A 143 -13.21 -13.52 -9.76
C THR A 143 -12.23 -13.27 -8.62
N GLU A 144 -12.69 -12.49 -7.62
CA GLU A 144 -11.92 -12.14 -6.42
C GLU A 144 -11.48 -13.34 -5.58
N LYS A 145 -12.18 -14.47 -5.69
CA LYS A 145 -11.83 -15.73 -5.02
C LYS A 145 -10.77 -16.54 -5.78
N ALA A 146 -10.40 -16.10 -6.98
CA ALA A 146 -9.44 -16.75 -7.87
C ALA A 146 -9.76 -18.22 -8.16
N GLU A 147 -11.05 -18.54 -8.29
CA GLU A 147 -11.56 -19.87 -8.61
C GLU A 147 -11.45 -20.19 -10.11
N GLN A 148 -11.48 -19.15 -10.95
CA GLN A 148 -11.44 -19.26 -12.41
C GLN A 148 -10.32 -18.38 -12.96
N CYS A 149 -9.19 -19.00 -13.30
CA CYS A 149 -8.02 -18.32 -13.85
C CYS A 149 -7.80 -18.73 -15.30
N PHE A 150 -7.63 -17.74 -16.18
CA PHE A 150 -7.58 -17.93 -17.63
C PHE A 150 -6.19 -17.68 -18.21
N ALA A 151 -5.30 -17.04 -17.44
CA ALA A 151 -3.94 -16.73 -17.86
C ALA A 151 -2.91 -16.99 -16.76
N THR A 152 -1.70 -17.34 -17.17
CA THR A 152 -0.52 -17.44 -16.31
C THR A 152 0.54 -16.51 -16.84
N LEU A 153 1.08 -15.65 -15.98
CA LEU A 153 2.16 -14.74 -16.31
C LEU A 153 3.41 -15.10 -15.52
N ARG A 154 4.55 -15.07 -16.19
CA ARG A 154 5.88 -15.31 -15.61
C ARG A 154 6.69 -14.02 -15.61
N ARG A 155 7.32 -13.70 -14.49
CA ARG A 155 8.16 -12.52 -14.34
C ARG A 155 9.45 -12.71 -15.17
N ILE A 156 9.81 -11.69 -15.93
CA ILE A 156 11.02 -11.63 -16.77
C ILE A 156 12.02 -10.64 -16.19
N LEU A 157 11.55 -9.46 -15.75
CA LEU A 157 12.35 -8.46 -15.05
C LEU A 157 11.63 -8.00 -13.77
N PRO A 158 12.37 -7.69 -12.69
CA PRO A 158 11.83 -7.01 -11.53
C PRO A 158 11.35 -5.60 -11.88
#